data_AF-A0A661VL29-F1
#
_entry.id   AF-A0A661VL29-F1
#
_cell.length_a   1.000
_cell.length_b   1.000
_cell.length_c   1.000
_cell.angle_alpha   90.00
_cell.angle_beta   90.00
_cell.angle_gamma   90.00
#
_symmetry.space_group_name_H-M   'P 1'
#
loop_
_entity.id
_entity.type
_entity.pdbx_description
1 polymer ?
#
loop_
_entity_poly.entity_id
_entity_poly.type
_entity_poly.pdbx_seq_one_letter_code
_entity_poly.pdbx_strand_id
1 'polypeptide(L)'
;ILLGIHDPRFSDIDLIVYGLENARRLKAMIQEGRSERFRPVGEEERRAWSQNIAERFPLTYGQARYLADRRWRYGYFGQRYFSLHPTRCDEEIREGYGDHVYRDRGVVRIAATVVEASESMFLPAIYRLGDVTILEQEIEGSVGDVEIEEIVSYEGLYCEAADAGDEIEARGKLESVDERAFRLVVGTTRLQGGGYLRPRRLG
;
A
#
# COMPACT_ATOMS: atom_id res chain seq x y z
N ILE A 1 -1.47 -9.47 -28.30
CA ILE A 1 -1.12 -8.62 -29.46
C ILE A 1 -1.53 -7.19 -29.11
N LEU A 2 -0.63 -6.20 -29.16
CA LEU A 2 -0.93 -4.77 -28.92
C LEU A 2 -1.53 -4.15 -30.19
N LEU A 3 -2.64 -3.41 -30.08
CA LEU A 3 -3.42 -2.86 -31.19
C LEU A 3 -2.77 -1.69 -31.94
N GLY A 4 -1.50 -1.38 -31.69
CA GLY A 4 -0.81 -0.24 -32.30
C GLY A 4 -1.31 1.14 -31.85
N ILE A 5 -2.16 1.22 -30.83
CA ILE A 5 -2.73 2.47 -30.29
C ILE A 5 -1.78 3.28 -29.39
N HIS A 6 -0.51 2.88 -29.30
CA HIS A 6 0.47 3.55 -28.46
C HIS A 6 1.08 4.75 -29.20
N ASP A 7 1.44 5.79 -28.46
CA ASP A 7 2.22 6.93 -28.96
C ASP A 7 3.62 6.90 -28.34
N PRO A 8 4.68 6.61 -29.13
CA PRO A 8 6.06 6.58 -28.65
C PRO A 8 6.54 7.87 -27.98
N ARG A 9 5.85 9.00 -28.16
CA ARG A 9 6.19 10.28 -27.51
C ARG A 9 5.80 10.30 -26.04
N PHE A 10 4.73 9.60 -25.64
CA PHE A 10 4.20 9.71 -24.28
C PHE A 10 3.74 8.41 -23.60
N SER A 11 3.32 7.36 -24.32
CA SER A 11 2.93 6.05 -23.75
C SER A 11 3.98 5.31 -22.91
N ASP A 12 3.80 5.27 -21.61
CA ASP A 12 4.59 4.44 -20.70
C ASP A 12 4.47 2.92 -20.95
N ILE A 13 5.25 2.16 -20.17
CA ILE A 13 5.21 0.70 -20.12
C ILE A 13 4.55 0.29 -18.81
N ASP A 14 3.37 -0.34 -18.88
CA ASP A 14 2.74 -0.97 -17.72
C ASP A 14 2.90 -2.49 -17.78
N LEU A 15 3.50 -3.08 -16.74
CA LEU A 15 3.68 -4.53 -16.64
C LEU A 15 2.96 -5.08 -15.42
N ILE A 16 2.15 -6.10 -15.65
CA ILE A 16 1.57 -6.93 -14.59
C ILE A 16 2.54 -8.06 -14.28
N VAL A 17 2.80 -8.28 -12.99
CA VAL A 17 3.70 -9.33 -12.52
C VAL A 17 2.91 -10.29 -11.65
N TYR A 18 2.63 -11.47 -12.18
CA TYR A 18 1.88 -12.51 -11.46
C TYR A 18 2.80 -13.24 -10.48
N GLY A 19 2.37 -13.37 -9.23
CA GLY A 19 3.02 -14.18 -8.22
C GLY A 19 3.93 -13.38 -7.29
N LEU A 20 3.80 -13.61 -5.98
CA LEU A 20 4.60 -12.95 -4.95
C LEU A 20 6.09 -13.21 -5.14
N GLU A 21 6.46 -14.46 -5.41
CA GLU A 21 7.85 -14.86 -5.62
C GLU A 21 8.45 -14.22 -6.88
N ASN A 22 7.67 -14.10 -7.96
CA ASN A 22 8.13 -13.44 -9.18
C ASN A 22 8.35 -11.94 -8.95
N ALA A 23 7.42 -11.30 -8.24
CA ALA A 23 7.53 -9.89 -7.89
C ALA A 23 8.73 -9.61 -6.97
N ARG A 24 9.01 -10.48 -5.99
CA ARG A 24 10.21 -10.41 -5.15
C ARG A 24 11.51 -10.55 -5.95
N ARG A 25 11.58 -11.51 -6.88
CA ARG A 25 12.75 -11.68 -7.76
C ARG A 25 12.99 -10.45 -8.63
N LEU A 26 11.91 -9.89 -9.18
CA LEU A 26 11.98 -8.67 -9.98
C LEU A 26 12.46 -7.47 -9.15
N LYS A 27 11.90 -7.28 -7.94
CA LYS A 27 12.33 -6.25 -6.99
C LYS A 27 13.83 -6.36 -6.68
N ALA A 28 14.29 -7.57 -6.32
CA ALA A 28 15.70 -7.82 -6.02
C ALA A 28 16.60 -7.49 -7.21
N MET A 29 16.25 -7.95 -8.42
CA MET A 29 17.01 -7.64 -9.63
C MET A 29 17.12 -6.13 -9.90
N ILE A 30 16.03 -5.38 -9.70
CA ILE A 30 16.00 -3.92 -9.88
C ILE A 30 16.89 -3.23 -8.83
N GLN A 31 16.77 -3.64 -7.56
CA GLN A 31 17.53 -3.05 -6.46
C GLN A 31 19.03 -3.35 -6.56
N GLU A 32 19.40 -4.53 -7.06
CA GLU A 32 20.80 -4.91 -7.29
C GLU A 32 21.41 -4.24 -8.54
N GLY A 33 20.62 -3.48 -9.31
CA GLY A 33 21.13 -2.74 -10.47
C GLY A 33 21.67 -3.63 -11.59
N ARG A 34 21.12 -4.85 -11.74
CA ARG A 34 21.64 -5.88 -12.65
C ARG A 34 21.52 -5.55 -14.16
N SER A 35 21.03 -4.37 -14.54
CA SER A 35 20.95 -3.94 -15.93
C SER A 35 21.04 -2.42 -16.05
N GLU A 36 21.99 -1.97 -16.88
CA GLU A 36 22.26 -0.55 -17.17
C GLU A 36 21.09 0.16 -17.87
N ARG A 37 20.12 -0.60 -18.41
CA ARG A 37 18.93 -0.03 -19.05
C ARG A 37 17.88 0.41 -18.05
N PHE A 38 17.93 -0.08 -16.80
CA PHE A 38 17.01 0.33 -15.75
C PHE A 38 17.60 1.51 -14.99
N ARG A 39 16.84 2.60 -14.95
CA ARG A 39 17.16 3.77 -14.15
C ARG A 39 16.03 4.03 -13.16
N PRO A 40 16.31 4.15 -11.85
CA PRO A 40 15.28 4.56 -10.90
C PRO A 40 14.83 6.01 -11.16
N VAL A 41 13.67 6.36 -10.62
CA VAL A 41 13.19 7.75 -10.59
C VAL A 41 14.25 8.64 -9.93
N GLY A 42 14.55 9.82 -10.49
CA GLY A 42 15.58 10.73 -9.99
C GLY A 42 15.20 11.42 -8.67
N GLU A 43 16.17 12.08 -8.02
CA GLU A 43 15.93 12.81 -6.75
C GLU A 43 14.96 13.97 -6.91
N GLU A 44 15.05 14.73 -8.00
CA GLU A 44 14.14 15.85 -8.27
C GLU A 44 12.70 15.36 -8.48
N GLU A 45 12.52 14.28 -9.23
CA GLU A 45 11.23 13.63 -9.44
C GLU A 45 10.65 13.09 -8.12
N ARG A 46 11.48 12.45 -7.26
CA ARG A 46 11.04 12.00 -5.94
C ARG A 46 10.65 13.15 -5.03
N ARG A 47 11.38 14.28 -5.07
CA ARG A 47 11.05 15.50 -4.32
C ARG A 47 9.71 16.06 -4.75
N ALA A 48 9.50 16.26 -6.05
CA ALA A 48 8.26 16.77 -6.61
C ALA A 48 7.08 15.84 -6.28
N TRP A 49 7.27 14.53 -6.39
CA TRP A 49 6.27 13.55 -5.99
C TRP A 49 5.94 13.65 -4.48
N SER A 50 6.96 13.76 -3.63
CA SER A 50 6.76 13.86 -2.18
C SER A 50 6.01 15.13 -1.78
N GLN A 51 6.29 16.26 -2.45
CA GLN A 51 5.53 17.50 -2.28
C GLN A 51 4.06 17.32 -2.66
N ASN A 52 3.79 16.75 -3.85
CA ASN A 52 2.42 16.51 -4.31
C ASN A 52 1.63 15.59 -3.37
N ILE A 53 2.27 14.56 -2.82
CA ILE A 53 1.64 13.66 -1.85
C ILE A 53 1.34 14.38 -0.54
N ALA A 54 2.27 15.16 0.01
CA ALA A 54 2.05 15.90 1.25
C ALA A 54 0.95 16.98 1.13
N GLU A 55 0.70 17.50 -0.07
CA GLU A 55 -0.39 18.44 -0.34
C GLU A 55 -1.77 17.76 -0.43
N ARG A 56 -1.82 16.49 -0.84
CA ARG A 56 -3.07 15.77 -1.16
C ARG A 56 -3.50 14.77 -0.10
N PHE A 57 -2.55 14.28 0.70
CA PHE A 57 -2.76 13.29 1.73
C PHE A 57 -2.37 13.86 3.09
N PRO A 58 -2.94 13.35 4.20
CA PRO A 58 -2.61 13.78 5.56
C PRO A 58 -1.24 13.25 6.03
N LEU A 59 -0.20 13.54 5.25
CA LEU A 59 1.19 13.12 5.44
C LEU A 59 2.09 14.34 5.47
N THR A 60 3.11 14.32 6.33
CA THR A 60 4.18 15.31 6.26
C THR A 60 5.06 15.06 5.03
N TYR A 61 5.81 16.06 4.58
CA TYR A 61 6.80 15.86 3.52
C TYR A 61 7.80 14.74 3.85
N GLY A 62 8.23 14.61 5.12
CA GLY A 62 9.12 13.52 5.53
C GLY A 62 8.50 12.14 5.39
N GLN A 63 7.21 12.00 5.73
CA GLN A 63 6.46 10.76 5.55
C GLN A 63 6.26 10.44 4.06
N ALA A 64 5.95 11.46 3.24
CA ALA A 64 5.88 11.29 1.80
C ALA A 64 7.24 10.90 1.21
N ARG A 65 8.34 11.52 1.65
CA ARG A 65 9.70 11.19 1.18
C ARG A 65 10.07 9.75 1.53
N TYR A 66 9.73 9.30 2.73
CA TYR A 66 9.90 7.91 3.17
C TYR A 66 9.18 6.92 2.24
N LEU A 67 7.92 7.21 1.87
CA LEU A 67 7.21 6.37 0.90
C LEU A 67 7.87 6.44 -0.49
N ALA A 68 8.35 7.60 -0.92
CA ALA A 68 9.01 7.79 -2.21
C ALA A 68 10.28 6.93 -2.34
N ASP A 69 11.06 6.79 -1.27
CA ASP A 69 12.28 5.95 -1.25
C ASP A 69 11.98 4.47 -1.38
N ARG A 70 10.77 4.04 -1.01
CA ARG A 70 10.32 2.64 -1.09
C ARG A 70 9.69 2.28 -2.44
N ARG A 71 9.49 3.25 -3.34
CA ARG A 71 8.83 3.08 -4.65
C ARG A 71 9.75 2.51 -5.74
N TRP A 72 10.10 1.24 -5.63
CA TRP A 72 10.90 0.53 -6.64
C TRP A 72 10.14 0.17 -7.94
N ARG A 73 8.79 0.20 -7.90
CA ARG A 73 7.90 -0.19 -9.01
C ARG A 73 7.88 0.79 -10.18
N TYR A 74 8.58 1.92 -10.06
CA TYR A 74 8.59 2.98 -11.05
C TYR A 74 10.02 3.33 -11.44
N GLY A 75 10.20 3.67 -12.70
CA GLY A 75 11.51 4.06 -13.22
C GLY A 75 11.49 4.20 -14.72
N TYR A 76 12.66 4.07 -15.32
CA TYR A 76 12.86 4.20 -16.74
C TYR A 76 13.58 2.98 -17.31
N PHE A 77 13.08 2.49 -18.45
CA PHE A 77 13.76 1.53 -19.30
C PHE A 77 14.28 2.27 -20.54
N GLY A 78 15.58 2.56 -20.56
CA GLY A 78 16.14 3.56 -21.47
C GLY A 78 15.54 4.95 -21.18
N GLN A 79 14.82 5.52 -22.14
CA GLN A 79 14.12 6.82 -21.99
C GLN A 79 12.63 6.65 -21.65
N ARG A 80 12.13 5.42 -21.53
CA ARG A 80 10.70 5.15 -21.36
C ARG A 80 10.34 4.93 -19.91
N TYR A 81 9.40 5.73 -19.39
CA TYR A 81 8.84 5.50 -18.07
C TYR A 81 8.13 4.15 -18.04
N PHE A 82 8.28 3.42 -16.93
CA PHE A 82 7.54 2.19 -16.70
C PHE A 82 6.92 2.16 -15.31
N SER A 83 5.88 1.35 -15.18
CA SER A 83 5.28 0.98 -13.92
C SER A 83 5.09 -0.54 -13.83
N LEU A 84 5.32 -1.08 -12.63
CA LEU A 84 5.20 -2.50 -12.33
C LEU A 84 4.07 -2.71 -11.32
N HIS A 85 3.16 -3.62 -11.65
CA HIS A 85 1.98 -3.94 -10.84
C HIS A 85 1.98 -5.42 -10.49
N PRO A 86 2.58 -5.79 -9.34
CA PRO A 86 2.45 -7.12 -8.79
C PRO A 86 0.98 -7.48 -8.52
N THR A 87 0.60 -8.69 -8.87
CA THR A 87 -0.71 -9.28 -8.56
C THR A 87 -0.55 -10.73 -8.15
N ARG A 88 -1.53 -11.25 -7.42
CA ARG A 88 -1.59 -12.65 -7.01
C ARG A 88 -1.73 -13.56 -8.23
N CYS A 89 -1.10 -14.73 -8.18
CA CYS A 89 -1.48 -15.86 -9.03
C CYS A 89 -2.75 -16.52 -8.51
N ASP A 90 -3.41 -17.31 -9.35
CA ASP A 90 -4.64 -18.02 -8.98
C ASP A 90 -4.44 -18.91 -7.75
N GLU A 91 -3.28 -19.55 -7.60
CA GLU A 91 -2.96 -20.41 -6.44
C GLU A 91 -2.69 -19.63 -5.14
N GLU A 92 -2.41 -18.33 -5.24
CA GLU A 92 -2.20 -17.44 -4.09
C GLU A 92 -3.52 -16.83 -3.58
N ILE A 93 -4.60 -16.92 -4.37
CA ILE A 93 -5.94 -16.45 -4.00
C ILE A 93 -6.63 -17.53 -3.17
N ARG A 94 -6.81 -17.25 -1.88
CA ARG A 94 -7.42 -18.20 -0.92
C ARG A 94 -8.88 -17.91 -0.57
N GLU A 95 -9.36 -16.72 -0.93
CA GLU A 95 -10.72 -16.26 -0.64
C GLU A 95 -11.53 -16.14 -1.93
N GLY A 96 -12.75 -16.66 -1.88
CA GLY A 96 -13.78 -16.49 -2.89
C GLY A 96 -14.65 -15.27 -2.62
N TYR A 97 -15.27 -14.75 -3.70
CA TYR A 97 -16.29 -13.73 -3.55
C TYR A 97 -17.49 -14.29 -2.77
N GLY A 98 -17.86 -13.62 -1.67
CA GLY A 98 -18.97 -14.00 -0.82
C GLY A 98 -18.60 -14.87 0.38
N ASP A 99 -17.31 -15.19 0.56
CA ASP A 99 -16.84 -15.97 1.72
C ASP A 99 -17.02 -15.22 3.05
N HIS A 100 -16.94 -13.89 3.02
CA HIS A 100 -17.03 -13.01 4.19
C HIS A 100 -18.04 -11.89 4.01
N VAL A 101 -18.72 -11.52 5.10
CA VAL A 101 -19.59 -10.35 5.18
C VAL A 101 -18.89 -9.22 5.94
N TYR A 102 -18.69 -8.11 5.25
CA TYR A 102 -18.07 -6.91 5.81
C TYR A 102 -19.13 -5.86 6.17
N ARG A 103 -19.04 -5.26 7.36
CA ARG A 103 -19.93 -4.15 7.78
C ARG A 103 -19.14 -2.95 8.25
N ASP A 104 -19.52 -1.76 7.80
CA ASP A 104 -18.96 -0.48 8.26
C ASP A 104 -19.31 -0.26 9.73
N ARG A 105 -18.31 0.08 10.53
CA ARG A 105 -18.42 0.34 11.97
C ARG A 105 -17.92 1.74 12.35
N GLY A 106 -17.63 2.59 11.36
CA GLY A 106 -17.19 3.97 11.54
C GLY A 106 -15.70 4.15 11.22
N VAL A 107 -15.06 5.12 11.84
CA VAL A 107 -13.66 5.50 11.55
C VAL A 107 -12.84 5.41 12.82
N VAL A 108 -11.64 4.85 12.74
CA VAL A 108 -10.69 4.82 13.86
C VAL A 108 -9.30 5.23 13.42
N ARG A 109 -8.52 5.74 14.38
CA ARG A 109 -7.09 5.97 14.26
C ARG A 109 -6.38 5.07 15.25
N ILE A 110 -5.38 4.33 14.79
CA ILE A 110 -4.66 3.33 15.58
C ILE A 110 -3.15 3.56 15.53
N ALA A 111 -2.46 3.12 16.58
CA ALA A 111 -1.06 2.73 16.53
C ALA A 111 -0.98 1.20 16.60
N ALA A 112 -0.03 0.60 15.88
CA ALA A 112 0.16 -0.85 15.89
C ALA A 112 1.59 -1.22 15.49
N THR A 113 1.96 -2.48 15.74
CA THR A 113 3.15 -3.13 15.20
C THR A 113 2.75 -3.97 14.00
N VAL A 114 3.45 -3.84 12.86
CA VAL A 114 3.22 -4.75 11.72
C VAL A 114 3.88 -6.09 12.04
N VAL A 115 3.09 -7.15 12.19
CA VAL A 115 3.63 -8.51 12.45
C VAL A 115 3.91 -9.26 11.16
N GLU A 116 3.19 -8.95 10.08
CA GLU A 116 3.40 -9.53 8.76
C GLU A 116 3.05 -8.52 7.64
N ALA A 117 3.94 -8.41 6.65
CA ALA A 117 3.79 -7.53 5.49
C ALA A 117 3.98 -8.28 4.16
N SER A 118 3.82 -9.61 4.16
CA SER A 118 4.06 -10.47 2.99
C SER A 118 3.20 -10.09 1.78
N GLU A 119 1.98 -9.63 2.04
CA GLU A 119 0.96 -9.21 1.07
C GLU A 119 0.98 -7.70 0.76
N SER A 120 1.91 -6.93 1.35
CA SER A 120 1.97 -5.47 1.22
C SER A 120 2.34 -4.97 -0.19
N MET A 121 2.88 -5.86 -1.04
CA MET A 121 3.31 -5.57 -2.41
C MET A 121 2.15 -5.53 -3.41
N PHE A 122 1.03 -6.18 -3.07
CA PHE A 122 -0.16 -6.25 -3.90
C PHE A 122 -1.09 -5.07 -3.68
N LEU A 123 -2.08 -4.92 -4.57
CA LEU A 123 -3.23 -4.07 -4.37
C LEU A 123 -4.50 -4.94 -4.30
N PRO A 124 -5.29 -4.91 -3.21
CA PRO A 124 -5.02 -4.18 -1.97
C PRO A 124 -3.78 -4.72 -1.23
N ALA A 125 -3.08 -3.81 -0.55
CA ALA A 125 -1.96 -4.14 0.32
C ALA A 125 -2.49 -4.55 1.69
N ILE A 126 -2.02 -5.68 2.22
CA ILE A 126 -2.48 -6.22 3.50
C ILE A 126 -1.31 -6.25 4.49
N TYR A 127 -1.59 -5.79 5.71
CA TYR A 127 -0.66 -5.79 6.83
C TYR A 127 -1.33 -6.43 8.03
N ARG A 128 -0.79 -7.56 8.53
CA ARG A 128 -1.25 -8.11 9.81
C ARG A 128 -0.67 -7.27 10.95
N LEU A 129 -1.49 -7.03 11.96
CA LEU A 129 -1.15 -6.19 13.10
C LEU A 129 -0.93 -7.00 14.38
N GLY A 130 -0.19 -6.40 15.28
CA GLY A 130 -0.11 -6.74 16.70
C GLY A 130 0.00 -5.46 17.52
N ASP A 131 -0.14 -5.59 18.85
CA ASP A 131 -0.04 -4.48 19.81
C ASP A 131 -0.91 -3.26 19.44
N VAL A 132 -2.14 -3.51 18.97
CA VAL A 132 -3.01 -2.45 18.47
C VAL A 132 -3.53 -1.59 19.60
N THR A 133 -3.31 -0.28 19.49
CA THR A 133 -3.86 0.75 20.38
C THR A 133 -4.74 1.69 19.58
N ILE A 134 -6.02 1.80 19.96
CA ILE A 134 -6.93 2.81 19.41
C ILE A 134 -6.59 4.17 20.01
N LEU A 135 -6.27 5.13 19.15
CA LEU A 135 -5.91 6.50 19.52
C LEU A 135 -7.13 7.44 19.46
N GLU A 136 -7.99 7.24 18.45
CA GLU A 136 -9.25 7.97 18.27
C GLU A 136 -10.31 7.05 17.65
N GLN A 137 -11.57 7.27 17.99
CA GLN A 137 -12.71 6.56 17.43
C GLN A 137 -13.86 7.52 17.11
N GLU A 138 -14.41 7.38 15.92
CA GLU A 138 -15.61 8.04 15.41
C GLU A 138 -16.63 6.94 15.04
N ILE A 139 -17.14 6.25 16.06
CA ILE A 139 -18.03 5.09 15.94
C ILE A 139 -19.23 5.23 16.89
N GLU A 140 -20.33 4.56 16.59
CA GLU A 140 -21.42 4.38 17.55
C GLU A 140 -21.09 3.20 18.49
N GLY A 141 -20.91 3.48 19.79
CA GLY A 141 -20.50 2.49 20.78
C GLY A 141 -18.99 2.46 21.03
N SER A 142 -18.48 1.32 21.48
CA SER A 142 -17.04 1.06 21.63
C SER A 142 -16.63 -0.13 20.78
N VAL A 143 -15.42 -0.08 20.21
CA VAL A 143 -14.75 -1.33 19.81
C VAL A 143 -14.55 -2.08 21.12
N GLY A 144 -15.26 -3.20 21.31
CA GLY A 144 -15.16 -3.99 22.55
C GLY A 144 -13.78 -4.62 22.70
N ASP A 145 -13.68 -5.75 23.38
CA ASP A 145 -12.42 -6.50 23.53
C ASP A 145 -11.97 -7.20 22.22
N VAL A 146 -12.50 -6.80 21.06
CA VAL A 146 -12.20 -7.43 19.77
C VAL A 146 -11.05 -6.71 19.10
N GLU A 147 -10.04 -7.47 18.71
CA GLU A 147 -8.82 -6.96 18.09
C GLU A 147 -9.03 -6.55 16.62
N ILE A 148 -8.29 -5.52 16.20
CA ILE A 148 -8.18 -5.14 14.79
C ILE A 148 -7.00 -5.94 14.22
N GLU A 149 -7.29 -6.97 13.43
CA GLU A 149 -6.28 -7.96 13.02
C GLU A 149 -5.37 -7.48 11.89
N GLU A 150 -5.87 -6.59 11.03
CA GLU A 150 -5.17 -6.19 9.82
C GLU A 150 -5.53 -4.77 9.33
N ILE A 151 -4.63 -4.21 8.52
CA ILE A 151 -4.93 -3.09 7.62
C ILE A 151 -5.04 -3.62 6.21
N VAL A 152 -6.11 -3.21 5.51
CA VAL A 152 -6.30 -3.45 4.07
C VAL A 152 -6.31 -2.10 3.35
N SER A 153 -5.27 -1.82 2.56
CA SER A 153 -5.15 -0.59 1.79
C SER A 153 -5.50 -0.79 0.33
N TYR A 154 -6.58 -0.15 -0.12
CA TYR A 154 -6.94 0.01 -1.53
C TYR A 154 -6.27 1.23 -2.17
N GLU A 155 -5.47 1.96 -1.41
CA GLU A 155 -4.69 3.09 -1.89
C GLU A 155 -3.25 2.61 -2.20
N GLY A 156 -2.86 2.70 -3.47
CA GLY A 156 -1.57 2.21 -3.97
C GLY A 156 -0.37 2.96 -3.37
N LEU A 157 -0.59 4.17 -2.87
CA LEU A 157 0.39 4.95 -2.11
C LEU A 157 0.95 4.17 -0.91
N TYR A 158 0.14 3.33 -0.28
CA TYR A 158 0.51 2.59 0.94
C TYR A 158 0.91 1.14 0.68
N CYS A 159 1.15 0.74 -0.57
CA CYS A 159 1.75 -0.56 -0.87
C CYS A 159 3.24 -0.55 -0.47
N GLU A 160 3.68 -1.56 0.27
CA GLU A 160 5.02 -1.67 0.90
C GLU A 160 5.44 -0.46 1.72
N ALA A 161 4.48 0.20 2.37
CA ALA A 161 4.73 1.35 3.23
C ALA A 161 5.38 0.99 4.58
N ALA A 162 5.30 -0.26 5.01
CA ALA A 162 5.92 -0.76 6.23
C ALA A 162 6.40 -2.20 6.04
N ASP A 163 7.41 -2.60 6.79
CA ASP A 163 7.90 -3.97 6.88
C ASP A 163 7.45 -4.62 8.21
N ALA A 164 7.59 -5.94 8.31
CA ALA A 164 7.36 -6.63 9.58
C ALA A 164 8.34 -6.11 10.65
N GLY A 165 7.81 -5.79 11.82
CA GLY A 165 8.52 -5.17 12.94
C GLY A 165 8.36 -3.64 13.03
N ASP A 166 7.84 -2.98 11.99
CA ASP A 166 7.66 -1.53 12.01
C ASP A 166 6.49 -1.10 12.92
N GLU A 167 6.71 -0.03 13.68
CA GLU A 167 5.64 0.68 14.39
C GLU A 167 4.96 1.68 13.44
N ILE A 168 3.65 1.56 13.27
CA ILE A 168 2.85 2.38 12.35
C ILE A 168 1.72 3.11 13.06
N GLU A 169 1.27 4.19 12.44
CA GLU A 169 0.00 4.84 12.73
C GLU A 169 -0.86 4.80 11.47
N ALA A 170 -2.15 4.48 11.63
CA ALA A 170 -3.09 4.45 10.53
C ALA A 170 -4.44 5.03 10.93
N ARG A 171 -5.12 5.65 9.96
CA ARG A 171 -6.52 6.09 10.07
C ARG A 171 -7.31 5.54 8.90
N GLY A 172 -8.44 4.89 9.19
CA GLY A 172 -9.22 4.21 8.18
C GLY A 172 -10.64 3.90 8.63
N LYS A 173 -11.42 3.33 7.71
CA LYS A 173 -12.75 2.81 8.00
C LYS A 173 -12.61 1.50 8.77
N LEU A 174 -13.22 1.41 9.93
CA LEU A 174 -13.31 0.18 10.70
C LEU A 174 -14.38 -0.72 10.05
N GLU A 175 -14.01 -1.94 9.71
CA GLU A 175 -14.95 -2.95 9.21
C GLU A 175 -14.95 -4.16 10.12
N SER A 176 -16.14 -4.66 10.47
CA SER A 176 -16.25 -5.99 11.08
C SER A 176 -16.31 -7.06 9.99
N VAL A 177 -15.53 -8.14 10.15
CA VAL A 177 -15.54 -9.35 9.31
C VAL A 177 -16.37 -10.41 10.03
N ASP A 178 -17.48 -10.82 9.43
CA ASP A 178 -18.42 -11.82 9.98
C ASP A 178 -18.91 -11.52 11.42
N GLU A 179 -18.85 -10.24 11.83
CA GLU A 179 -19.12 -9.76 13.20
C GLU A 179 -18.22 -10.36 14.29
N ARG A 180 -17.06 -10.91 13.91
CA ARG A 180 -16.15 -11.62 14.82
C ARG A 180 -14.80 -10.94 14.97
N ALA A 181 -14.28 -10.40 13.87
CA ALA A 181 -12.99 -9.73 13.83
C ALA A 181 -13.16 -8.33 13.24
N PHE A 182 -12.15 -7.47 13.43
CA PHE A 182 -12.11 -6.16 12.81
C PHE A 182 -10.89 -6.01 11.90
N ARG A 183 -11.07 -5.21 10.85
CA ARG A 183 -9.98 -4.71 10.01
C ARG A 183 -10.09 -3.22 9.80
N LEU A 184 -8.96 -2.58 9.54
CA LEU A 184 -8.91 -1.18 9.17
C LEU A 184 -8.72 -1.04 7.66
N VAL A 185 -9.67 -0.38 6.99
CA VAL A 185 -9.63 -0.16 5.54
C VAL A 185 -9.16 1.25 5.22
N VAL A 186 -8.09 1.35 4.44
CA VAL A 186 -7.52 2.60 3.91
C VAL A 186 -7.76 2.67 2.40
N GLY A 187 -7.94 3.88 1.85
CA GLY A 187 -8.26 4.04 0.42
C GLY A 187 -9.75 3.87 0.09
N THR A 188 -10.63 4.23 1.02
CA THR A 188 -12.08 4.22 0.84
C THR A 188 -12.66 5.62 0.69
N THR A 189 -13.76 5.74 -0.07
CA THR A 189 -14.53 7.00 -0.19
C THR A 189 -15.12 7.47 1.14
N ARG A 190 -15.27 6.57 2.13
CA ARG A 190 -15.83 6.88 3.46
C ARG A 190 -15.09 8.01 4.20
N LEU A 191 -13.79 8.15 3.95
CA LEU A 191 -12.92 9.16 4.58
C LEU A 191 -12.61 10.34 3.66
N GLN A 192 -13.13 10.38 2.42
CA GLN A 192 -12.88 11.44 1.43
C GLN A 192 -11.38 11.80 1.28
N GLY A 193 -10.49 10.80 1.30
CA GLY A 193 -9.04 10.98 1.20
C GLY A 193 -8.33 11.21 2.54
N GLY A 194 -9.04 11.31 3.66
CA GLY A 194 -8.47 11.47 5.00
C GLY A 194 -7.95 10.18 5.65
N GLY A 195 -7.87 9.08 4.91
CA GLY A 195 -7.31 7.80 5.37
C GLY A 195 -5.83 7.68 5.05
N TYR A 196 -5.06 7.10 5.98
CA TYR A 196 -3.62 6.97 5.81
C TYR A 196 -3.03 5.78 6.56
N LEU A 197 -1.83 5.39 6.12
CA LEU A 197 -0.90 4.51 6.84
C LEU A 197 0.49 5.15 6.76
N ARG A 198 1.16 5.33 7.90
CA ARG A 198 2.47 5.97 8.00
C ARG A 198 3.32 5.36 9.12
N PRO A 199 4.66 5.40 9.02
CA PRO A 199 5.50 5.00 10.14
C PRO A 199 5.34 5.98 11.32
N ARG A 200 5.35 5.48 12.56
CA ARG A 200 5.32 6.33 13.77
C ARG A 200 6.63 7.08 14.00
N ARG A 201 7.74 6.51 13.55
CA ARG A 201 9.08 7.10 13.63
C ARG A 201 9.72 7.02 12.26
N LEU A 202 10.25 8.14 11.79
CA LEU A 202 11.14 8.14 10.63
C LEU A 202 12.53 7.81 11.19
N GLY A 203 13.09 6.68 10.75
CA GLY A 203 14.46 6.27 11.08
C GLY A 203 15.52 7.17 10.48
#